data_AF-A0A498N4F1-F1
#
_entry.id   AF-A0A498N4F1-F1
#
_cell.length_a   1.000
_cell.length_b   1.000
_cell.length_c   1.000
_cell.angle_alpha   90.00
_cell.angle_beta   90.00
_cell.angle_gamma   90.00
#
_symmetry.space_group_name_H-M   'P 1'
#
loop_
_entity.id
_entity.type
_entity.pdbx_description
1 polymer ?
#
loop_
_entity_poly.entity_id
_entity_poly.type
_entity_poly.pdbx_seq_one_letter_code
_entity_poly.pdbx_strand_id
1 'polypeptide(L)'
;MNFVTCGSVVKLLNVKHNVRLHSHDVRYGSGSGQQSVTGVTAVEDSNSYWSVRGTSDAVCHRGTPEVSAFGENGEGDHLDEWTVLCTGSVWQRDESIRFRHTATEALLSVTGEQYGRPIHGQREVHGMMVSSSHSYWKTMEGVFMKPSETGSRDFTSPLHTEF
;
A
#
# COMPACT_ATOMS: atom_id res chain seq x y z
N MET A 1 8.73 -16.65 8.44
CA MET A 1 7.78 -15.53 8.65
C MET A 1 7.40 -14.96 7.28
N ASN A 2 6.13 -15.06 6.85
CA ASN A 2 5.68 -14.71 5.49
C ASN A 2 4.67 -13.54 5.46
N PHE A 3 4.96 -12.46 6.19
CA PHE A 3 4.12 -11.27 6.22
C PHE A 3 4.81 -10.07 5.55
N VAL A 4 4.00 -9.08 5.21
CA VAL A 4 4.42 -7.75 4.77
C VAL A 4 4.80 -6.95 6.01
N THR A 5 5.90 -6.21 5.93
CA THR A 5 6.41 -5.41 7.06
C THR A 5 6.66 -3.98 6.64
N CYS A 6 6.70 -3.11 7.64
CA CYS A 6 7.03 -1.70 7.46
C CYS A 6 8.39 -1.50 6.77
N GLY A 7 8.43 -0.60 5.79
CA GLY A 7 9.57 -0.35 4.92
C GLY A 7 9.70 -1.30 3.73
N SER A 8 8.74 -2.22 3.53
CA SER A 8 8.66 -3.02 2.30
C SER A 8 8.21 -2.15 1.12
N VAL A 9 8.64 -2.52 -0.09
CA VAL A 9 8.20 -1.90 -1.34
C VAL A 9 7.54 -2.99 -2.18
N VAL A 10 6.27 -2.84 -2.52
CA VAL A 10 5.45 -3.91 -3.13
C VAL A 10 4.63 -3.39 -4.31
N LYS A 11 4.29 -4.28 -5.24
CA LYS A 11 3.19 -4.05 -6.20
C LYS A 11 1.89 -4.62 -5.65
N LEU A 12 0.77 -3.94 -5.89
CA LEU A 12 -0.57 -4.34 -5.45
C LEU A 12 -1.44 -4.71 -6.65
N LEU A 13 -1.89 -5.96 -6.72
CA LEU A 13 -2.75 -6.47 -7.78
C LEU A 13 -4.21 -6.46 -7.32
N ASN A 14 -5.09 -5.81 -8.09
CA ASN A 14 -6.52 -6.02 -7.96
C ASN A 14 -6.90 -7.37 -8.56
N VAL A 15 -7.42 -8.29 -7.73
CA VAL A 15 -7.64 -9.69 -8.13
C VAL A 15 -8.72 -9.82 -9.20
N LYS A 16 -9.79 -9.04 -9.11
CA LYS A 16 -10.93 -9.12 -10.05
C LYS A 16 -10.56 -8.61 -11.44
N HIS A 17 -9.87 -7.47 -11.50
CA HIS A 17 -9.63 -6.75 -12.75
C HIS A 17 -8.27 -7.08 -13.37
N ASN A 18 -7.42 -7.81 -12.64
CA ASN A 18 -6.06 -8.16 -13.03
C ASN A 18 -5.23 -6.92 -13.43
N VAL A 19 -5.33 -5.86 -12.63
CA VAL A 19 -4.58 -4.61 -12.81
C VAL A 19 -3.77 -4.28 -11.56
N ARG A 20 -2.61 -3.67 -11.74
CA ARG A 20 -1.73 -3.20 -10.67
C ARG A 20 -2.05 -1.75 -10.34
N LEU A 21 -2.07 -1.43 -9.04
CA LEU A 21 -2.16 -0.06 -8.57
C LEU A 21 -0.98 0.75 -9.11
N HIS A 22 -1.26 1.91 -9.69
CA HIS A 22 -0.29 2.69 -10.46
C HIS A 22 -0.58 4.19 -10.31
N SER A 23 0.47 5.00 -10.30
CA SER A 23 0.39 6.47 -10.35
C SER A 23 1.38 7.02 -11.37
N HIS A 24 1.23 8.28 -11.78
CA HIS A 24 2.11 8.95 -12.76
C HIS A 24 1.80 10.46 -12.82
N ASP A 25 2.55 11.21 -13.63
CA ASP A 25 2.44 12.68 -13.76
C ASP A 25 1.21 13.18 -14.55
N VAL A 26 0.07 12.49 -14.45
CA VAL A 26 -1.23 12.98 -14.90
C VAL A 26 -2.11 13.17 -13.68
N ARG A 27 -2.82 14.29 -13.65
CA ARG A 27 -3.69 14.69 -12.54
C ARG A 27 -5.15 14.52 -12.93
N TYR A 28 -6.02 14.38 -11.93
CA TYR A 28 -7.45 14.41 -12.18
C TYR A 28 -7.86 15.76 -12.79
N GLY A 29 -8.63 15.73 -13.88
CA GLY A 29 -9.19 16.93 -14.50
C GLY A 29 -10.42 17.50 -13.76
N SER A 30 -10.87 16.81 -12.72
CA SER A 30 -12.02 17.14 -11.87
C SER A 30 -11.70 16.82 -10.40
N GLY A 31 -12.58 17.22 -9.48
CA GLY A 31 -12.39 16.95 -8.06
C GLY A 31 -11.19 17.71 -7.47
N SER A 32 -10.30 17.00 -6.79
CA SER A 32 -9.17 17.59 -6.05
C SER A 32 -8.06 18.16 -6.94
N GLY A 33 -7.98 17.74 -8.21
CA GLY A 33 -6.87 18.12 -9.10
C GLY A 33 -5.52 17.50 -8.72
N GLN A 34 -5.50 16.55 -7.78
CA GLN A 34 -4.28 15.85 -7.36
C GLN A 34 -3.82 14.82 -8.41
N GLN A 35 -2.63 14.23 -8.20
CA GLN A 35 -2.09 13.16 -9.03
C GLN A 35 -3.08 11.98 -9.10
N SER A 36 -3.27 11.43 -10.30
CA SER A 36 -4.25 10.36 -10.50
C SER A 36 -3.70 9.01 -10.08
N VAL A 37 -4.56 8.20 -9.45
CA VAL A 37 -4.27 6.79 -9.12
C VAL A 37 -5.13 5.91 -10.00
N THR A 38 -4.52 4.89 -10.59
CA THR A 38 -5.14 4.08 -11.64
C THR A 38 -4.77 2.60 -11.51
N GLY A 39 -5.41 1.75 -12.32
CA GLY A 39 -5.08 0.35 -12.49
C GLY A 39 -4.52 0.07 -13.88
N VAL A 40 -3.30 -0.48 -13.97
CA VAL A 40 -2.65 -0.86 -15.24
C VAL A 40 -2.47 -2.36 -15.39
N THR A 41 -2.54 -2.89 -16.60
CA THR A 41 -2.24 -4.31 -16.86
C THR A 41 -0.75 -4.60 -17.00
N ALA A 42 0.06 -3.56 -17.26
CA ALA A 42 1.51 -3.66 -17.38
C ALA A 42 2.11 -4.27 -16.11
N VAL A 43 2.91 -5.32 -16.28
CA VAL A 43 3.52 -6.05 -15.15
C VAL A 43 4.77 -5.34 -14.67
N GLU A 44 5.66 -4.96 -15.59
CA GLU A 44 7.01 -4.44 -15.33
C GLU A 44 7.07 -2.90 -15.30
N ASP A 45 6.08 -2.26 -14.68
CA ASP A 45 6.06 -0.80 -14.55
C ASP A 45 6.63 -0.35 -13.20
N SER A 46 7.60 0.57 -13.22
CA SER A 46 8.24 1.09 -12.01
C SER A 46 7.30 1.97 -11.17
N ASN A 47 6.31 2.60 -11.80
CA ASN A 47 5.35 3.46 -11.11
C ASN A 47 4.22 2.65 -10.44
N SER A 48 4.33 1.32 -10.45
CA SER A 48 3.45 0.42 -9.71
C SER A 48 4.06 -0.05 -8.38
N TYR A 49 5.23 0.44 -7.98
CA TYR A 49 5.82 0.17 -6.67
C TYR A 49 5.29 1.13 -5.60
N TRP A 50 4.84 0.57 -4.48
CA TRP A 50 4.28 1.30 -3.34
C TRP A 50 5.08 1.00 -2.07
N SER A 51 5.45 2.05 -1.33
CA SER A 51 6.13 1.90 -0.04
C SER A 51 5.12 1.66 1.07
N VAL A 52 5.34 0.61 1.85
CA VAL A 52 4.58 0.33 3.07
C VAL A 52 5.21 1.09 4.23
N ARG A 53 4.42 1.87 4.97
CA ARG A 53 4.87 2.63 6.16
C ARG A 53 3.97 2.29 7.35
N GLY A 54 4.11 2.94 8.49
CA GLY A 54 3.18 2.77 9.62
C GLY A 54 2.43 4.06 9.92
N THR A 55 1.38 3.95 10.73
CA THR A 55 0.42 5.02 11.03
C THR A 55 1.12 6.29 11.53
N SER A 56 0.65 7.45 11.08
CA SER A 56 1.14 8.75 11.56
C SER A 56 0.92 8.83 13.07
N ASP A 57 1.95 9.29 13.80
CA ASP A 57 2.15 9.33 15.26
C ASP A 57 2.92 8.15 15.90
N ALA A 58 3.04 6.99 15.25
CA ALA A 58 3.89 5.91 15.73
C ALA A 58 5.15 5.76 14.86
N VAL A 59 6.34 5.73 15.49
CA VAL A 59 7.57 5.35 14.77
C VAL A 59 7.42 3.90 14.32
N CYS A 60 7.11 3.72 13.05
CA CYS A 60 7.08 2.40 12.46
C CYS A 60 8.51 1.89 12.28
N HIS A 61 8.99 1.10 13.24
CA HIS A 61 10.30 0.49 13.13
C HIS A 61 10.35 -0.43 11.92
N ARG A 62 11.30 -0.19 11.01
CA ARG A 62 11.49 -1.01 9.81
C ARG A 62 11.50 -2.50 10.19
N GLY A 63 10.70 -3.30 9.50
CA GLY A 63 10.52 -4.71 9.83
C GLY A 63 9.44 -5.02 10.87
N THR A 64 8.68 -4.06 11.37
CA THR A 64 7.47 -4.39 12.17
C THR A 64 6.37 -4.95 11.26
N PRO A 65 5.53 -5.88 11.77
CA PRO A 65 4.41 -6.44 11.00
C PRO A 65 3.22 -5.48 10.88
N GLU A 66 3.20 -4.39 11.65
CA GLU A 66 2.19 -3.35 11.55
C GLU A 66 2.47 -2.45 10.34
N VAL A 67 1.44 -2.21 9.53
CA VAL A 67 1.56 -1.67 8.18
C VAL A 67 0.33 -0.86 7.80
N SER A 68 0.56 0.34 7.31
CA SER A 68 -0.41 1.20 6.62
C SER A 68 0.22 1.73 5.32
N ALA A 69 -0.64 2.13 4.37
CA ALA A 69 -0.19 2.63 3.07
C ALA A 69 -0.38 4.15 3.03
N PHE A 70 0.63 4.85 2.49
CA PHE A 70 0.63 6.31 2.34
C PHE A 70 1.12 6.70 0.95
N GLY A 71 0.78 7.93 0.55
CA GLY A 71 1.23 8.57 -0.68
C GLY A 71 2.70 8.98 -0.71
N GLU A 72 3.03 9.78 -1.73
CA GLU A 72 4.38 10.11 -2.19
C GLU A 72 5.19 10.98 -1.20
N ASN A 73 6.53 10.82 -1.16
CA ASN A 73 7.51 11.63 -0.42
C ASN A 73 7.30 11.85 1.10
N GLY A 74 6.27 11.25 1.71
CA GLY A 74 5.97 11.48 3.13
C GLY A 74 5.24 12.78 3.42
N GLU A 75 4.84 13.50 2.37
CA GLU A 75 3.82 14.54 2.45
C GLU A 75 2.48 13.87 2.18
N GLY A 76 1.79 13.51 3.25
CA GLY A 76 0.40 13.10 3.18
C GLY A 76 -0.40 13.88 4.22
N ASP A 77 -1.63 14.25 3.89
CA ASP A 77 -2.55 14.76 4.88
C ASP A 77 -3.31 13.59 5.54
N HIS A 78 -4.27 13.91 6.42
CA HIS A 78 -5.09 12.91 7.09
C HIS A 78 -6.02 12.13 6.14
N LEU A 79 -6.03 12.49 4.85
CA LEU A 79 -6.76 11.83 3.76
C LEU A 79 -5.89 10.81 3.01
N ASP A 80 -4.64 10.62 3.44
CA ASP A 80 -3.73 9.60 2.90
C ASP A 80 -3.60 8.38 3.83
N GLU A 81 -4.44 8.28 4.86
CA GLU A 81 -4.39 7.19 5.83
C GLU A 81 -5.32 6.02 5.43
N TRP A 82 -4.71 4.86 5.16
CA TRP A 82 -5.42 3.64 4.80
C TRP A 82 -5.11 2.50 5.77
N THR A 83 -6.16 1.94 6.35
CA THR A 83 -6.12 0.75 7.21
C THR A 83 -6.15 -0.52 6.35
N VAL A 84 -5.24 -1.45 6.62
CA VAL A 84 -5.22 -2.78 6.00
C VAL A 84 -6.24 -3.69 6.69
N LEU A 85 -7.22 -4.18 5.93
CA LEU A 85 -8.18 -5.19 6.37
C LEU A 85 -7.70 -6.56 5.90
N CYS A 86 -7.26 -7.39 6.85
CA CYS A 86 -6.86 -8.78 6.67
C CYS A 86 -7.56 -9.68 7.70
N THR A 87 -7.48 -11.00 7.52
CA THR A 87 -8.16 -12.01 8.37
C THR A 87 -7.51 -12.12 9.74
N GLY A 88 -6.18 -11.93 9.80
CA GLY A 88 -5.38 -12.03 11.02
C GLY A 88 -4.98 -10.67 11.60
N SER A 89 -4.05 -10.71 12.55
CA SER A 89 -3.44 -9.52 13.14
C SER A 89 -2.29 -8.94 12.31
N VAL A 90 -1.90 -9.60 11.22
CA VAL A 90 -0.78 -9.21 10.36
C VAL A 90 -1.11 -9.49 8.89
N TRP A 91 -0.62 -8.62 8.00
CA TRP A 91 -0.81 -8.76 6.54
C TRP A 91 0.09 -9.87 5.98
N GLN A 92 -0.48 -11.04 5.67
CA GLN A 92 0.25 -12.13 5.03
C GLN A 92 0.47 -11.85 3.52
N ARG A 93 1.63 -12.21 2.97
CA ARG A 93 1.99 -11.86 1.58
C ARG A 93 1.12 -12.52 0.51
N ASP A 94 0.52 -13.66 0.81
CA ASP A 94 -0.32 -14.42 -0.10
C ASP A 94 -1.82 -14.14 0.09
N GLU A 95 -2.17 -13.32 1.07
CA GLU A 95 -3.55 -12.98 1.42
C GLU A 95 -4.13 -11.91 0.51
N SER A 96 -5.41 -12.08 0.15
CA SER A 96 -6.22 -11.03 -0.46
C SER A 96 -6.77 -10.13 0.64
N ILE A 97 -6.29 -8.89 0.67
CA ILE A 97 -6.66 -7.89 1.66
C ILE A 97 -7.54 -6.80 1.04
N ARG A 98 -7.96 -5.84 1.86
CA ARG A 98 -8.56 -4.59 1.40
C ARG A 98 -7.89 -3.41 2.10
N PHE A 99 -7.94 -2.25 1.46
CA PHE A 99 -7.54 -0.99 2.08
C PHE A 99 -8.79 -0.18 2.37
N ARG A 100 -8.97 0.22 3.63
CA ARG A 100 -10.07 1.08 4.08
C ARG A 100 -9.51 2.45 4.41
N HIS A 101 -10.02 3.47 3.75
CA HIS A 101 -9.67 4.85 4.05
C HIS A 101 -10.15 5.20 5.46
N THR A 102 -9.27 5.69 6.33
CA THR A 102 -9.59 5.87 7.76
C THR A 102 -10.66 6.94 7.98
N ALA A 103 -10.64 8.04 7.21
CA ALA A 103 -11.58 9.15 7.43
C ALA A 103 -12.97 8.92 6.80
N THR A 104 -13.04 8.25 5.65
CA THR A 104 -14.31 8.08 4.89
C THR A 104 -14.87 6.68 4.96
N GLU A 105 -14.09 5.73 5.48
CA GLU A 105 -14.43 4.31 5.54
C GLU A 105 -14.60 3.62 4.19
N ALA A 106 -14.28 4.33 3.11
CA ALA A 106 -14.34 3.84 1.74
C ALA A 106 -13.25 2.79 1.49
N LEU A 107 -13.56 1.80 0.67
CA LEU A 107 -12.61 0.76 0.28
C LEU A 107 -11.95 1.09 -1.05
N LEU A 108 -10.62 1.05 -1.09
CA LEU A 108 -9.85 1.23 -2.33
C LEU A 108 -10.30 0.17 -3.35
N SER A 109 -10.88 0.60 -4.45
CA SER A 109 -11.56 -0.28 -5.40
C SER A 109 -11.31 0.14 -6.84
N VAL A 110 -11.36 -0.82 -7.76
CA VAL A 110 -11.37 -0.54 -9.20
C VAL A 110 -12.82 -0.47 -9.68
N THR A 111 -13.25 0.66 -10.24
CA THR A 111 -14.67 0.88 -10.62
C THR A 111 -15.09 0.03 -11.81
N GLY A 112 -14.15 -0.26 -12.71
CA GLY A 112 -14.36 -0.98 -13.98
C GLY A 112 -14.30 -0.06 -15.19
N GLU A 113 -14.49 1.24 -14.97
CA GLU A 113 -14.34 2.28 -15.98
C GLU A 113 -12.88 2.39 -16.43
N GLN A 114 -12.70 2.80 -17.69
CA GLN A 114 -11.39 3.00 -18.30
C GLN A 114 -11.26 4.43 -18.78
N TYR A 115 -10.08 5.01 -18.58
CA TYR A 115 -9.77 6.32 -19.09
C TYR A 115 -9.49 6.29 -20.60
N GLY A 116 -9.80 7.41 -21.25
CA GLY A 116 -9.35 7.73 -22.59
C GLY A 116 -7.95 8.35 -22.59
N ARG A 117 -7.64 9.17 -23.60
CA ARG A 117 -6.37 9.92 -23.65
C ARG A 117 -6.25 10.89 -22.46
N PRO A 118 -5.04 11.14 -21.92
CA PRO A 118 -3.74 10.60 -22.35
C PRO A 118 -3.43 9.18 -21.84
N ILE A 119 -4.21 8.65 -20.90
CA ILE A 119 -3.94 7.40 -20.16
C ILE A 119 -4.87 6.26 -20.63
N HIS A 120 -4.95 6.10 -21.94
CA HIS A 120 -5.94 5.23 -22.58
C HIS A 120 -5.85 3.78 -22.08
N GLY A 121 -6.99 3.25 -21.62
CA GLY A 121 -7.13 1.86 -21.17
C GLY A 121 -6.72 1.61 -19.71
N GLN A 122 -6.19 2.62 -19.01
CA GLN A 122 -5.98 2.52 -17.57
C GLN A 122 -7.34 2.54 -16.86
N ARG A 123 -7.49 1.71 -15.81
CA ARG A 123 -8.73 1.62 -15.05
C ARG A 123 -8.79 2.65 -13.94
N GLU A 124 -9.97 3.19 -13.70
CA GLU A 124 -10.20 4.08 -12.56
C GLU A 124 -10.10 3.31 -11.24
N VAL A 125 -9.36 3.90 -10.30
CA VAL A 125 -9.28 3.47 -8.90
C VAL A 125 -9.92 4.54 -8.03
N HIS A 126 -10.83 4.13 -7.15
CA HIS A 126 -11.64 5.04 -6.34
C HIS A 126 -12.00 4.40 -4.99
N GLY A 127 -12.36 5.23 -4.00
CA GLY A 127 -12.90 4.77 -2.73
C GLY A 127 -14.39 4.43 -2.84
N MET A 128 -14.77 3.16 -2.71
CA MET A 128 -16.18 2.73 -2.76
C MET A 128 -16.68 2.34 -1.37
N MET A 129 -17.85 2.83 -0.96
CA MET A 129 -18.44 2.50 0.34
C MET A 129 -18.93 1.05 0.43
N VAL A 130 -19.29 0.45 -0.70
CA VAL A 130 -19.84 -0.90 -0.75
C VAL A 130 -18.73 -1.92 -0.94
N SER A 131 -18.60 -2.80 0.05
CA SER A 131 -17.78 -4.01 -0.03
C SER A 131 -18.13 -4.86 -1.25
N SER A 132 -17.14 -5.14 -2.09
CA SER A 132 -17.32 -6.00 -3.26
C SER A 132 -16.00 -6.63 -3.72
N SER A 133 -16.08 -7.53 -4.72
CA SER A 133 -14.89 -8.12 -5.35
C SER A 133 -13.96 -7.10 -6.00
N HIS A 134 -14.41 -5.86 -6.24
CA HIS A 134 -13.61 -4.77 -6.78
C HIS A 134 -12.56 -4.23 -5.80
N SER A 135 -12.72 -4.51 -4.50
CA SER A 135 -11.91 -3.94 -3.42
C SER A 135 -10.79 -4.86 -2.92
N TYR A 136 -10.65 -6.07 -3.49
CA TYR A 136 -9.62 -7.01 -3.08
C TYR A 136 -8.29 -6.77 -3.81
N TRP A 137 -7.25 -6.65 -3.02
CA TRP A 137 -5.88 -6.47 -3.47
C TRP A 137 -4.98 -7.56 -2.91
N LYS A 138 -3.96 -7.94 -3.68
CA LYS A 138 -2.95 -8.92 -3.28
C LYS A 138 -1.56 -8.35 -3.53
N THR A 139 -0.64 -8.56 -2.59
CA THR A 139 0.77 -8.24 -2.83
C THR A 139 1.35 -9.16 -3.88
N MET A 140 2.14 -8.58 -4.77
CA MET A 140 2.87 -9.29 -5.81
C MET A 140 4.38 -9.20 -5.53
N GLU A 141 5.18 -9.01 -6.57
CA GLU A 141 6.61 -8.78 -6.45
C GLU A 141 6.93 -7.50 -5.70
N GLY A 142 8.11 -7.48 -5.09
CA GLY A 142 8.56 -6.41 -4.22
C GLY A 142 9.79 -6.79 -3.42
N VAL A 143 10.32 -5.79 -2.71
CA VAL A 143 11.36 -5.96 -1.70
C VAL A 143 10.69 -5.99 -0.34
N PHE A 144 10.69 -7.16 0.29
CA PHE A 144 10.06 -7.36 1.60
C PHE A 144 11.08 -7.25 2.71
N MET A 145 10.83 -6.35 3.67
CA MET A 145 11.71 -6.18 4.81
C MET A 145 11.64 -7.37 5.75
N LYS A 146 12.80 -7.82 6.24
CA LYS A 146 12.86 -8.85 7.28
C LYS A 146 12.29 -8.28 8.58
N PRO A 147 11.59 -9.10 9.38
CA PRO A 147 11.15 -8.68 10.69
C PRO A 147 12.33 -8.28 11.56
N SER A 148 12.17 -7.23 12.39
CA SER A 148 13.18 -6.92 13.39
C SER A 148 13.24 -8.05 14.42
N GLU A 149 14.43 -8.63 14.63
CA GLU A 149 14.66 -9.56 15.74
C GLU A 149 14.72 -8.78 17.06
N THR A 150 13.60 -8.29 17.56
CA THR A 150 13.49 -7.93 18.97
C THR A 150 13.21 -9.19 19.78
N GLY A 151 14.20 -10.10 19.80
CA GLY A 151 14.37 -11.00 20.93
C GLY A 151 14.70 -10.15 22.16
N SER A 152 14.25 -10.59 23.34
CA SER A 152 14.58 -10.02 24.65
C SER A 152 16.00 -9.45 24.67
N ARG A 153 16.14 -8.12 24.64
CA ARG A 153 17.39 -7.48 25.00
C ARG A 153 17.54 -7.65 26.50
N ASP A 154 18.19 -8.73 26.93
CA ASP A 154 18.83 -8.76 28.23
C ASP A 154 19.84 -7.61 28.23
N PHE A 155 19.61 -6.62 29.10
CA PHE A 155 20.46 -5.45 29.31
C PHE A 155 21.75 -5.80 30.07
N THR A 156 22.46 -6.84 29.64
CA THR A 156 23.72 -7.27 30.26
C THR A 156 24.73 -7.71 29.19
N SER A 157 25.19 -6.77 28.38
CA SER A 157 26.55 -6.83 27.81
C SER A 157 27.07 -5.42 27.54
N PRO A 158 28.34 -5.14 27.89
CA PRO A 158 28.87 -3.79 27.96
C PRO A 158 29.12 -3.20 26.57
N LEU A 159 29.19 -1.87 26.51
CA LEU A 159 29.60 -1.10 25.32
C LEU A 159 30.81 -1.76 24.66
N HIS A 160 30.63 -2.24 23.43
CA HIS A 160 31.75 -2.53 22.56
C HIS A 160 32.29 -1.19 22.06
N THR A 161 33.47 -0.83 22.57
CA THR A 161 34.31 0.22 22.02
C THR A 161 35.37 -0.45 21.14
N GLU A 162 35.90 0.32 20.19
CA GLU A 162 37.06 0.07 19.32
C GLU A 162 36.73 -0.54 17.93
N PHE A 163 37.20 -0.01 16.78
CA PHE A 163 38.17 1.05 16.43
C PHE A 163 37.61 1.99 15.35
#